data_AF-A0A1A6C4Z7-F1
#
_entry.id   AF-A0A1A6C4Z7-F1
#
_cell.length_a   1.000
_cell.length_b   1.000
_cell.length_c   1.000
_cell.angle_alpha   90.00
_cell.angle_beta   90.00
_cell.angle_gamma   90.00
#
_symmetry.space_group_name_H-M   'P 1'
#
loop_
_entity.id
_entity.type
_entity.pdbx_description
1 polymer ?
#
loop_
_entity_poly.entity_id
_entity_poly.type
_entity_poly.pdbx_seq_one_letter_code
_entity_poly.pdbx_strand_id
1 'polypeptide(L)'
;MVEHAWVVPKALKQVRMWIHPEGQVLAGIYLVSDHPGELPAELPIDLLNQPAPFLACQCHGGELRFYNKNALVRMEYESEDESLRAADVVLRGEFGLMDGSVFVGAIRENLPPERRRLLDYLNVNVERFIRVFLEEEARVALINKAYIVRAIPRD
;
A
#
# COMPACT_ATOMS: atom_id res chain seq x y z
N MET A 1 14.77 12.01 -37.82
CA MET A 1 13.86 11.13 -37.06
C MET A 1 14.39 11.08 -35.64
N VAL A 2 13.74 11.78 -34.72
CA VAL A 2 14.07 11.71 -33.29
C VAL A 2 13.01 10.79 -32.68
N GLU A 3 13.42 9.57 -32.32
CA GLU A 3 12.59 8.66 -31.52
C GLU A 3 12.20 9.40 -30.25
N HIS A 4 10.96 9.87 -30.19
CA HIS A 4 10.38 10.34 -28.95
C HIS A 4 10.16 9.09 -28.11
N ALA A 5 11.17 8.71 -27.32
CA ALA A 5 10.99 7.78 -26.23
C ALA A 5 9.93 8.39 -25.31
N TRP A 6 8.73 7.80 -25.31
CA TRP A 6 7.62 8.19 -24.47
C TRP A 6 8.04 7.98 -23.01
N VAL A 7 8.58 9.03 -22.38
CA VAL A 7 8.95 9.00 -20.97
C VAL A 7 7.66 9.07 -20.17
N VAL A 8 7.25 7.95 -19.58
CA VAL A 8 6.11 7.93 -18.65
C VAL A 8 6.48 8.81 -17.45
N PRO A 9 5.75 9.91 -17.18
CA PRO A 9 6.06 10.79 -16.08
C PRO A 9 5.84 10.06 -14.76
N LYS A 10 6.79 10.18 -13.85
CA LYS A 10 6.72 9.59 -12.52
C LYS A 10 6.75 10.68 -11.47
N ALA A 11 5.82 10.63 -10.51
CA ALA A 11 5.84 11.46 -9.33
C ALA A 11 6.56 10.73 -8.19
N LEU A 12 7.40 11.45 -7.45
CA LEU A 12 8.01 10.95 -6.22
C LEU A 12 7.02 11.15 -5.06
N LYS A 13 6.57 10.04 -4.45
CA LYS A 13 5.73 10.05 -3.25
C LYS A 13 6.54 9.65 -2.03
N GLN A 14 6.52 10.48 -1.00
CA GLN A 14 7.19 10.20 0.27
C GLN A 14 6.38 9.19 1.08
N VAL A 15 7.07 8.18 1.61
CA VAL A 15 6.49 7.08 2.37
C VAL A 15 7.37 6.71 3.57
N ARG A 16 6.75 6.11 4.59
CA ARG A 16 7.45 5.47 5.70
C ARG A 16 7.31 3.97 5.54
N MET A 17 8.41 3.23 5.62
CA MET A 17 8.42 1.79 5.46
C MET A 17 9.01 1.14 6.71
N TRP A 18 8.54 -0.07 7.01
CA TRP A 18 9.14 -0.93 8.03
C TRP A 18 9.63 -2.19 7.34
N ILE A 19 10.94 -2.41 7.35
CA ILE A 19 11.62 -3.52 6.70
C ILE A 19 12.11 -4.48 7.79
N HIS A 20 11.80 -5.77 7.69
CA HIS A 20 12.34 -6.77 8.58
C HIS A 20 13.70 -7.29 8.05
N PRO A 21 14.79 -7.32 8.84
CA PRO A 21 14.93 -6.84 10.23
C PRO A 21 15.49 -5.40 10.36
N GLU A 22 15.70 -4.67 9.26
CA GLU A 22 16.36 -3.35 9.26
C GLU A 22 15.65 -2.28 10.12
N GLY A 23 14.32 -2.33 10.22
CA GLY A 23 13.50 -1.40 10.95
C GLY A 23 12.87 -0.32 10.06
N GLN A 24 12.71 0.88 10.61
CA GLN A 24 12.01 1.97 9.93
C GLN A 24 12.91 2.68 8.91
N VAL A 25 12.38 2.90 7.71
CA VAL A 25 13.04 3.60 6.60
C VAL A 25 12.12 4.68 6.06
N LEU A 26 12.64 5.90 5.94
CA LEU A 26 11.99 6.98 5.18
C LEU A 26 12.49 6.94 3.74
N ALA A 27 11.57 6.88 2.78
CA ALA A 27 11.92 6.81 1.37
C ALA A 27 10.90 7.48 0.47
N GLY A 28 11.34 7.85 -0.74
CA GLY A 28 10.45 8.19 -1.85
C GLY A 28 10.28 7.01 -2.80
N ILE A 29 9.04 6.74 -3.20
CA ILE A 29 8.70 5.79 -4.28
C ILE A 29 8.25 6.57 -5.51
N TYR A 30 8.47 5.98 -6.69
CA TYR A 30 8.06 6.58 -7.96
C TYR A 30 6.75 5.94 -8.41
N LEU A 31 5.72 6.76 -8.58
CA LEU A 31 4.41 6.36 -9.07
C LEU A 31 4.19 6.95 -10.46
N VAL A 32 3.54 6.20 -11.34
CA VAL A 32 3.09 6.74 -12.63
C VAL A 32 2.06 7.84 -12.39
N SER A 33 2.35 9.04 -12.91
CA SER A 33 1.44 10.19 -12.82
C SER A 33 0.37 10.14 -13.90
N ASP A 34 -0.76 10.80 -13.64
CA ASP A 34 -1.89 10.90 -14.56
C ASP A 34 -1.47 11.45 -15.94
N HIS A 35 -1.99 10.83 -16.99
CA HIS A 35 -1.91 11.28 -18.36
C HIS A 35 -3.31 11.65 -18.83
N PRO A 36 -3.52 12.86 -19.41
CA PRO A 36 -4.83 13.24 -19.89
C PRO A 36 -5.32 12.25 -20.96
N GLY A 37 -6.26 11.38 -20.57
CA GLY A 37 -7.00 10.48 -21.45
C GLY A 37 -6.66 8.99 -21.42
N GLU A 38 -5.70 8.51 -20.60
CA GLU A 38 -5.25 7.11 -20.69
C GLU A 38 -5.56 6.26 -19.45
N LEU A 39 -5.04 6.59 -18.26
CA LEU A 39 -5.19 5.75 -17.06
C LEU A 39 -5.13 6.60 -15.78
N PRO A 40 -5.88 6.21 -14.72
CA PRO A 40 -5.76 6.84 -13.42
C PRO A 40 -4.33 6.69 -12.86
N ALA A 41 -3.91 7.67 -12.06
CA ALA A 41 -2.59 7.65 -11.42
C ALA A 41 -2.38 6.36 -10.60
N GLU A 42 -1.19 5.77 -10.71
CA GLU A 42 -0.82 4.55 -9.99
C GLU A 42 -0.78 4.83 -8.48
N LEU A 43 -1.43 3.97 -7.69
CA LEU A 43 -1.41 4.08 -6.24
C LEU A 43 -0.27 3.24 -5.65
N PRO A 44 0.23 3.58 -4.45
CA PRO A 44 1.25 2.77 -3.78
C PRO A 44 0.85 1.30 -3.61
N ILE A 45 -0.45 1.01 -3.44
CA ILE A 45 -0.96 -0.36 -3.31
C ILE A 45 -0.79 -1.18 -4.61
N ASP A 46 -0.98 -0.55 -5.77
CA ASP A 46 -0.81 -1.18 -7.08
C ASP A 46 0.66 -1.58 -7.25
N LEU A 47 1.57 -0.64 -6.97
CA LEU A 47 3.01 -0.85 -7.05
C LEU A 47 3.48 -1.98 -6.12
N LEU A 48 2.96 -2.07 -4.89
CA LEU A 48 3.32 -3.12 -3.95
C LEU A 48 2.77 -4.50 -4.36
N ASN A 49 1.55 -4.56 -4.89
CA ASN A 49 0.92 -5.82 -5.27
C ASN A 49 1.35 -6.35 -6.66
N GLN A 50 2.03 -5.55 -7.49
CA GLN A 50 2.68 -6.04 -8.72
C GLN A 50 3.59 -7.25 -8.47
N PRO A 51 3.70 -8.20 -9.41
CA PRO A 51 4.43 -9.46 -9.24
C PRO A 51 5.93 -9.27 -9.02
N ALA A 52 6.51 -8.14 -9.45
CA ALA A 52 7.91 -7.82 -9.21
C ALA A 52 8.25 -7.92 -7.70
N PRO A 53 9.32 -8.63 -7.31
CA PRO A 53 9.63 -8.90 -5.90
C PRO A 53 10.33 -7.74 -5.20
N PHE A 54 10.97 -6.83 -5.93
CA PHE A 54 11.68 -5.69 -5.37
C PHE A 54 10.93 -4.38 -5.63
N LEU A 55 11.07 -3.44 -4.71
CA LEU A 55 10.59 -2.07 -4.78
C LEU A 55 11.79 -1.11 -4.82
N ALA A 56 11.87 -0.29 -5.86
CA ALA A 56 12.89 0.75 -5.96
C ALA A 56 12.48 1.99 -5.14
N CYS A 57 13.40 2.48 -4.30
CA CYS A 57 13.17 3.55 -3.34
C CYS A 57 14.33 4.54 -3.34
N GLN A 58 14.02 5.83 -3.38
CA GLN A 58 15.00 6.89 -3.13
C GLN A 58 15.09 7.17 -1.63
N CYS A 59 16.21 6.81 -1.01
CA CYS A 59 16.45 7.00 0.41
C CYS A 59 17.12 8.36 0.70
N HIS A 60 17.32 8.66 1.98
CA HIS A 60 18.03 9.88 2.41
C HIS A 60 19.40 9.99 1.71
N GLY A 61 19.75 11.19 1.25
CA GLY A 61 20.97 11.43 0.48
C GLY A 61 20.86 11.10 -1.02
N GLY A 62 19.67 10.73 -1.51
CA GLY A 62 19.43 10.45 -2.93
C GLY A 62 19.88 9.06 -3.37
N GLU A 63 20.32 8.21 -2.44
CA GLU A 63 20.71 6.84 -2.69
C GLU A 63 19.51 6.01 -3.17
N LEU A 64 19.67 5.31 -4.29
CA LEU A 64 18.66 4.36 -4.77
C LEU A 64 18.87 3.00 -4.11
N ARG A 65 17.87 2.54 -3.34
CA ARG A 65 17.85 1.21 -2.73
C ARG A 65 16.70 0.38 -3.27
N PHE A 66 16.89 -0.94 -3.32
CA PHE A 66 15.89 -1.89 -3.75
C PHE A 66 15.50 -2.79 -2.58
N TYR A 67 14.26 -2.66 -2.09
CA TYR A 67 13.77 -3.44 -0.97
C TYR A 67 12.97 -4.65 -1.45
N ASN A 68 13.21 -5.82 -0.83
CA ASN A 68 12.40 -7.00 -1.08
C ASN A 68 11.00 -6.81 -0.45
N LYS A 69 9.95 -6.93 -1.24
CA LYS A 69 8.56 -6.78 -0.77
C LYS A 69 8.16 -7.82 0.28
N ASN A 70 8.80 -8.99 0.30
CA ASN A 70 8.57 -10.00 1.35
C ASN A 70 9.21 -9.59 2.69
N ALA A 71 10.19 -8.69 2.69
CA ALA A 71 10.78 -8.11 3.89
C ALA A 71 10.05 -6.83 4.34
N LEU A 72 9.25 -6.21 3.46
CA LEU A 72 8.45 -5.04 3.80
C LEU A 72 7.25 -5.48 4.66
N VAL A 73 7.26 -5.08 5.94
CA VAL A 73 6.21 -5.34 6.92
C VAL A 73 4.99 -4.47 6.64
N ARG A 74 5.23 -3.16 6.49
CA ARG A 74 4.21 -2.17 6.16
C ARG A 74 4.80 -0.93 5.51
N MET A 75 3.95 -0.19 4.81
CA MET A 75 4.22 1.14 4.27
C MET A 75 3.12 2.10 4.71
N GLU A 76 3.47 3.29 5.15
CA GLU A 76 2.53 4.34 5.53
C GLU A 76 2.77 5.58 4.67
N TYR A 77 1.69 6.24 4.28
CA TYR A 77 1.73 7.48 3.53
C TYR A 77 0.51 8.36 3.81
N GLU A 78 0.65 9.65 3.55
CA GLU A 78 -0.46 10.59 3.66
C GLU A 78 -1.24 10.67 2.34
N SER A 79 -2.56 10.65 2.46
CA SER A 79 -3.51 10.67 1.35
C SER A 79 -4.73 11.51 1.70
N GLU A 80 -4.81 12.68 1.08
CA GLU A 80 -5.95 13.59 1.14
C GLU A 80 -7.04 13.22 0.11
N ASP A 81 -6.75 12.28 -0.79
CA ASP A 81 -7.69 11.85 -1.81
C ASP A 81 -8.89 11.10 -1.20
N GLU A 82 -10.01 11.81 -1.09
CA GLU A 82 -11.27 11.26 -0.59
C GLU A 82 -11.88 10.22 -1.53
N SER A 83 -11.55 10.24 -2.83
CA SER A 83 -12.06 9.26 -3.79
C SER A 83 -11.61 7.84 -3.45
N LEU A 84 -10.42 7.69 -2.85
CA LEU A 84 -9.92 6.42 -2.34
C LEU A 84 -10.76 5.86 -1.18
N ARG A 85 -11.61 6.70 -0.57
CA ARG A 85 -12.50 6.32 0.52
C ARG A 85 -13.92 6.00 0.01
N ALA A 86 -14.22 6.26 -1.26
CA ALA A 86 -15.48 5.91 -1.88
C ALA A 86 -15.44 4.43 -2.30
N ALA A 87 -15.93 3.55 -1.42
CA ALA A 87 -16.07 2.13 -1.69
C ALA A 87 -17.40 1.60 -1.13
N ASP A 88 -17.97 0.60 -1.81
CA ASP A 88 -19.25 0.00 -1.44
C ASP A 88 -19.16 -0.90 -0.20
N VAL A 89 -17.98 -1.48 0.06
CA VAL A 89 -17.75 -2.37 1.21
C VAL A 89 -16.69 -1.76 2.12
N VAL A 90 -17.05 -1.64 3.40
CA VAL A 90 -16.18 -1.17 4.47
C VAL A 90 -16.01 -2.29 5.48
N LEU A 91 -14.78 -2.80 5.64
CA LEU A 91 -14.45 -3.83 6.62
C LEU A 91 -13.60 -3.19 7.71
N ARG A 92 -14.20 -2.97 8.88
CA ARG A 92 -13.49 -2.43 10.04
C ARG A 92 -12.80 -3.56 10.80
N GLY A 93 -11.60 -3.27 11.28
CA GLY A 93 -10.83 -4.27 12.00
C GLY A 93 -9.64 -3.71 12.75
N GLU A 94 -9.18 -4.51 13.70
CA GLU A 94 -7.89 -4.37 14.35
C GLU A 94 -6.92 -5.41 13.79
N PHE A 95 -5.74 -4.99 13.38
CA PHE A 95 -4.69 -5.81 12.79
C PHE A 95 -3.46 -5.77 13.69
N GLY A 96 -3.16 -6.89 14.34
CA GLY A 96 -1.92 -7.06 15.09
C GLY A 96 -0.82 -7.63 14.20
N LEU A 97 0.34 -6.98 14.19
CA LEU A 97 1.49 -7.40 13.38
C LEU A 97 2.55 -8.13 14.21
N MET A 98 3.46 -8.83 13.53
CA MET A 98 4.55 -9.60 14.14
C MET A 98 5.53 -8.73 14.94
N ASP A 99 5.69 -7.46 14.59
CA ASP A 99 6.53 -6.51 15.34
C ASP A 99 5.85 -5.99 16.64
N GLY A 100 4.66 -6.50 16.96
CA GLY A 100 3.87 -6.11 18.14
C GLY A 100 2.98 -4.88 17.92
N SER A 101 3.09 -4.21 16.77
CA SER A 101 2.24 -3.06 16.45
C SER A 101 0.79 -3.48 16.21
N VAL A 102 -0.13 -2.55 16.47
CA VAL A 102 -1.57 -2.74 16.31
C VAL A 102 -2.13 -1.59 15.50
N PHE A 103 -2.85 -1.92 14.43
CA PHE A 103 -3.52 -0.97 13.55
C PHE A 103 -5.03 -1.12 13.66
N VAL A 104 -5.74 -0.04 13.99
CA VAL A 104 -7.19 0.00 13.96
C VAL A 104 -7.61 0.87 12.78
N GLY A 105 -8.48 0.33 11.93
CA GLY A 105 -8.93 1.06 10.76
C GLY A 105 -9.90 0.28 9.90
N ALA A 106 -10.12 0.82 8.71
CA ALA A 106 -11.06 0.25 7.75
C ALA A 106 -10.35 -0.13 6.44
N ILE A 107 -10.69 -1.30 5.91
CA ILE A 107 -10.41 -1.67 4.53
C ILE A 107 -11.63 -1.22 3.71
N ARG A 108 -11.38 -0.47 2.64
CA ARG A 108 -12.44 0.05 1.76
C ARG A 108 -12.18 -0.45 0.36
N GLU A 109 -13.03 -1.34 -0.13
CA GLU A 109 -12.85 -2.01 -1.41
C GLU A 109 -14.21 -2.27 -2.08
N ASN A 110 -14.21 -2.31 -3.41
CA ASN A 110 -15.40 -2.71 -4.17
C ASN A 110 -15.40 -4.23 -4.33
N LEU A 111 -15.83 -4.92 -3.27
CA LEU A 111 -15.82 -6.38 -3.22
C LEU A 111 -17.13 -6.99 -3.73
N PRO A 112 -17.07 -8.13 -4.44
CA PRO A 112 -18.27 -8.90 -4.76
C PRO A 112 -18.97 -9.35 -3.45
N PRO A 113 -20.29 -9.60 -3.48
CA PRO A 113 -21.09 -9.88 -2.28
C PRO A 113 -20.56 -11.02 -1.40
N GLU A 114 -19.93 -12.02 -2.02
CA GLU A 114 -19.38 -13.21 -1.37
C GLU A 114 -18.11 -12.92 -0.54
N ARG A 115 -17.47 -11.75 -0.72
CA ARG A 115 -16.20 -11.38 -0.05
C ARG A 115 -16.36 -10.28 0.99
N ARG A 116 -17.58 -10.11 1.51
CA ARG A 116 -17.92 -9.04 2.48
C ARG A 116 -17.46 -9.32 3.91
N ARG A 117 -16.76 -10.43 4.17
CA ARG A 117 -16.18 -10.72 5.50
C ARG A 117 -14.69 -10.44 5.49
N LEU A 118 -14.19 -9.93 6.62
CA LEU A 118 -12.76 -9.68 6.82
C LEU A 118 -11.91 -10.95 6.60
N LEU A 119 -12.40 -12.10 7.09
CA LEU A 119 -11.73 -13.39 6.89
C LEU A 119 -11.57 -13.74 5.41
N ASP A 120 -12.63 -13.59 4.64
CA ASP A 120 -12.63 -13.94 3.21
C ASP A 120 -11.67 -13.02 2.45
N TYR A 121 -11.67 -11.72 2.76
CA TYR A 121 -10.75 -10.75 2.17
C TYR A 121 -9.27 -11.06 2.48
N LEU A 122 -8.95 -11.38 3.74
CA LEU A 122 -7.58 -11.69 4.15
C LEU A 122 -7.04 -12.96 3.46
N ASN A 123 -7.88 -13.95 3.23
CA ASN A 123 -7.48 -15.22 2.59
C ASN A 123 -7.33 -15.15 1.06
N VAL A 124 -7.64 -14.03 0.42
CA VAL A 124 -7.36 -13.86 -1.03
C VAL A 124 -5.85 -13.72 -1.26
N ASN A 125 -5.23 -14.72 -1.89
CA ASN A 125 -3.78 -14.80 -2.09
C ASN A 125 -3.22 -14.00 -3.28
N VAL A 126 -4.08 -13.30 -4.03
CA VAL A 126 -3.63 -12.53 -5.21
C VAL A 126 -2.84 -11.30 -4.78
N GLU A 127 -3.26 -10.66 -3.69
CA GLU A 127 -2.66 -9.42 -3.18
C GLU A 127 -1.86 -9.69 -1.91
N ARG A 128 -0.60 -9.27 -1.89
CA ARG A 128 0.33 -9.42 -0.77
C ARG A 128 0.11 -8.36 0.30
N PHE A 129 -0.26 -7.16 -0.12
CA PHE A 129 -0.50 -6.01 0.75
C PHE A 129 -1.98 -5.68 0.76
N ILE A 130 -2.50 -5.33 1.94
CA ILE A 130 -3.84 -4.77 2.12
C ILE A 130 -3.73 -3.29 2.43
N ARG A 131 -4.73 -2.52 2.01
CA ARG A 131 -4.82 -1.09 2.31
C ARG A 131 -5.78 -0.86 3.48
N VAL A 132 -5.26 -0.26 4.55
CA VAL A 132 -6.01 0.10 5.75
C VAL A 132 -6.00 1.61 5.91
N PHE A 133 -7.20 2.20 5.97
CA PHE A 133 -7.40 3.60 6.28
C PHE A 133 -7.51 3.76 7.79
N LEU A 134 -6.59 4.53 8.38
CA LEU A 134 -6.54 4.75 9.82
C LEU A 134 -7.57 5.82 10.22
N GLU A 135 -8.18 5.68 11.40
CA GLU A 135 -9.35 6.50 11.79
C GLU A 135 -8.99 7.95 12.16
N GLU A 136 -7.79 8.18 12.71
CA GLU A 136 -7.45 9.45 13.37
C GLU A 136 -6.72 10.46 12.46
N GLU A 137 -6.25 10.04 11.28
CA GLU A 137 -5.43 10.88 10.41
C GLU A 137 -5.68 10.54 8.93
N ALA A 138 -5.34 11.46 8.00
CA ALA A 138 -5.33 11.19 6.55
C ALA A 138 -4.21 10.21 6.13
N ARG A 139 -3.88 9.25 7.01
CA ARG A 139 -2.85 8.24 6.83
C ARG A 139 -3.45 6.94 6.33
N VAL A 140 -2.75 6.37 5.37
CA VAL A 140 -3.05 5.07 4.80
C VAL A 140 -1.89 4.15 5.12
N ALA A 141 -2.20 2.98 5.66
CA ALA A 141 -1.24 1.92 5.94
C ALA A 141 -1.44 0.78 4.94
N LEU A 142 -0.38 0.42 4.22
CA LEU A 142 -0.31 -0.77 3.39
C LEU A 142 0.40 -1.86 4.18
N ILE A 143 -0.33 -2.89 4.57
CA ILE A 143 0.15 -3.93 5.48
C ILE A 143 0.39 -5.21 4.70
N ASN A 144 1.56 -5.81 4.84
CA ASN A 144 1.85 -7.11 4.25
C ASN A 144 1.14 -8.20 5.03
N LYS A 145 0.29 -8.99 4.35
CA LYS A 145 -0.48 -10.09 4.96
C LYS A 145 0.38 -11.10 5.69
N ALA A 146 1.61 -11.34 5.22
CA ALA A 146 2.54 -12.30 5.82
C ALA A 146 3.00 -11.91 7.25
N TYR A 147 2.86 -10.63 7.63
CA TYR A 147 3.22 -10.14 8.95
C TYR A 147 2.02 -9.92 9.87
N ILE A 148 0.79 -10.17 9.41
CA ILE A 148 -0.41 -10.10 10.24
C ILE A 148 -0.48 -11.36 11.09
N VAL A 149 -0.37 -11.21 12.41
CA VAL A 149 -0.46 -12.34 13.36
C VAL A 149 -1.89 -12.55 13.85
N ARG A 150 -2.70 -11.48 13.89
CA ARG A 150 -4.12 -11.55 14.24
C ARG A 150 -4.90 -10.44 13.54
N ALA A 151 -6.15 -10.73 13.21
CA ALA A 151 -7.12 -9.72 12.78
C ALA A 151 -8.43 -9.92 13.57
N ILE A 152 -8.96 -8.84 14.11
CA ILE A 152 -10.20 -8.83 14.90
C ILE A 152 -11.20 -7.94 14.16
N PRO A 153 -12.32 -8.49 13.64
CA PRO A 153 -13.39 -7.67 13.07
C PRO A 153 -13.93 -6.68 14.12
N ARG A 154 -14.23 -5.46 13.68
CA ARG A 154 -14.92 -4.44 14.48
C ARG A 154 -16.20 -4.06 13.74
N ASP A 155 -17.28 -3.83 14.48
CA ASP A 155 -18.57 -3.38 13.93
C ASP A 155 -18.62 -1.84 13.77
#